data_AF-A0A940J6J2-F1
#
_entry.id   AF-A0A940J6J2-F1
#
_cell.length_a   1.000
_cell.length_b   1.000
_cell.length_c   1.000
_cell.angle_alpha   90.00
_cell.angle_beta   90.00
_cell.angle_gamma   90.00
#
_symmetry.space_group_name_H-M   'P 1'
#
loop_
_entity.id
_entity.type
_entity.pdbx_description
1 polymer ?
#
loop_
_entity_poly.entity_id
_entity_poly.type
_entity_poly.pdbx_seq_one_letter_code
_entity_poly.pdbx_strand_id
1 'polypeptide(L)'
;MPQHPYVLPREILERYNTSGPRYTSYPTAPEWSDAFGREDALRAIAENQESRKDTPLSLYVHLPFCHKLCYYCGCNMLVTKQQDLVERYLDAVIREIDLTAKLIRHRPVVQIHWGGGTPTYLNSEQLSRLYGAIAERFTIDPEAEVSIEVHPPVTTFEQLETLAKLGFNRLSMGIQDFDPEVQQAVNRIQPFEQTQALIEKARELGFVSINTDLMYGLPFQNATRFGETLEKIHRLRPDRIALFNYAHVPWLKPHQNLIKEETLPTPEEKIALFELAIDSLLAHGYRYIGMDHFALEENELSKAQADRTLRRNFMGYTTRADSDLYSFGVSSISDLDAVYYQNPRKLMDYLTAMETDELPASRGMRLSADDRLRRDVINRLIGHCYLDKAELETLHGIEFDAYFGAELEKLQPLAEDGLLTIETDALKVTPRGQLLLRNICMAFDAYLGEQVPGTRKFSRTL
;
A
#
# COMPACT_ATOMS: atom_id res chain seq x y z
N MET A 1 27.98 13.22 18.24
CA MET A 1 27.37 13.08 16.90
C MET A 1 26.10 13.91 16.93
N PRO A 2 25.83 14.79 15.95
CA PRO A 2 24.53 15.47 15.88
C PRO A 2 23.45 14.39 15.88
N GLN A 3 22.44 14.52 16.76
CA GLN A 3 21.34 13.57 16.82
C GLN A 3 20.67 13.49 15.45
N HIS A 4 20.59 12.27 14.93
CA HIS A 4 19.91 11.96 13.69
C HIS A 4 18.44 12.45 13.77
N PRO A 5 17.87 13.07 12.71
CA PRO A 5 16.58 13.75 12.81
C PRO A 5 15.39 12.79 13.03
N TYR A 6 15.59 11.48 12.84
CA TYR A 6 14.58 10.42 13.00
C TYR A 6 14.83 9.56 14.24
N VAL A 7 14.99 10.19 15.40
CA VAL A 7 15.10 9.50 16.70
C VAL A 7 13.91 9.87 17.57
N LEU A 8 13.26 8.86 18.16
CA LEU A 8 12.14 9.03 19.09
C LEU A 8 12.61 8.77 20.52
N PRO A 9 12.57 9.78 21.41
CA PRO A 9 12.81 9.56 22.84
C PRO A 9 11.84 8.50 23.39
N ARG A 10 12.29 7.70 24.35
CA ARG A 10 11.48 6.65 24.99
C ARG A 10 10.11 7.15 25.48
N GLU A 11 10.09 8.33 26.09
CA GLU A 11 8.84 8.95 26.59
C GLU A 11 7.83 9.24 25.48
N ILE A 12 8.31 9.63 24.29
CA ILE A 12 7.47 9.85 23.09
C ILE A 12 6.95 8.52 22.56
N LEU A 13 7.80 7.49 22.49
CA LEU A 13 7.41 6.14 22.08
C LEU A 13 6.32 5.57 22.98
N GLU A 14 6.49 5.64 24.30
CA GLU A 14 5.53 5.14 25.27
C GLU A 14 4.18 5.89 25.20
N ARG A 15 4.22 7.22 24.99
CA ARG A 15 3.03 8.07 24.89
C ARG A 15 2.21 7.80 23.62
N TYR A 16 2.87 7.61 22.49
CA TYR A 16 2.21 7.55 21.18
C TYR A 16 2.08 6.13 20.60
N ASN A 17 2.46 5.09 21.34
CA ASN A 17 2.23 3.69 20.98
C ASN A 17 0.76 3.27 21.19
N THR A 18 -0.14 3.90 20.45
CA THR A 18 -1.59 3.71 20.53
C THR A 18 -2.10 2.85 19.37
N SER A 19 -3.35 2.38 19.43
CA SER A 19 -4.00 1.77 18.26
C SER A 19 -4.53 2.85 17.33
N GLY A 20 -4.25 2.74 16.04
CA GLY A 20 -4.70 3.72 15.05
C GLY A 20 -4.69 3.15 13.63
N PRO A 21 -5.52 3.70 12.73
CA PRO A 21 -5.57 3.24 11.35
C PRO A 21 -4.27 3.52 10.62
N ARG A 22 -4.02 2.75 9.56
CA ARG A 22 -2.90 2.98 8.65
C ARG A 22 -3.14 4.12 7.66
N TYR A 23 -4.38 4.64 7.61
CA TYR A 23 -4.85 5.60 6.60
C TYR A 23 -4.48 5.17 5.18
N THR A 24 -4.71 3.89 4.88
CA THR A 24 -4.64 3.39 3.51
C THR A 24 -5.67 4.10 2.61
N SER A 25 -6.80 4.47 3.22
CA SER A 25 -7.79 5.42 2.72
C SER A 25 -8.37 6.18 3.90
N TYR A 26 -9.07 7.28 3.60
CA TYR A 26 -9.97 7.95 4.52
C TYR A 26 -11.31 8.23 3.82
N PRO A 27 -12.46 7.84 4.40
CA PRO A 27 -12.60 7.05 5.62
C PRO A 27 -12.02 5.63 5.49
N THR A 28 -11.71 5.03 6.64
CA THR A 28 -11.03 3.72 6.67
C THR A 28 -11.99 2.58 6.36
N ALA A 29 -11.47 1.46 5.85
CA ALA A 29 -12.29 0.32 5.44
C ALA A 29 -13.28 -0.21 6.51
N PRO A 30 -13.01 -0.16 7.84
CA PRO A 30 -14.01 -0.52 8.86
C PRO A 30 -15.32 0.29 8.84
N GLU A 31 -15.31 1.50 8.29
CA GLU A 31 -16.48 2.38 8.25
C GLU A 31 -17.41 2.09 7.05
N TRP A 32 -16.99 1.21 6.14
CA TRP A 32 -17.78 0.87 4.95
C TRP A 32 -18.90 -0.10 5.27
N SER A 33 -20.04 0.10 4.63
CA SER A 33 -21.27 -0.66 4.85
C SER A 33 -21.39 -1.85 3.91
N ASP A 34 -21.79 -2.99 4.45
CA ASP A 34 -22.17 -4.19 3.66
C ASP A 34 -23.55 -4.04 3.00
N ALA A 35 -24.27 -2.93 3.26
CA ALA A 35 -25.50 -2.57 2.53
C ALA A 35 -25.21 -1.99 1.13
N PHE A 36 -23.97 -1.55 0.88
CA PHE A 36 -23.56 -1.07 -0.43
C PHE A 36 -23.38 -2.27 -1.38
N GLY A 37 -24.11 -2.26 -2.49
CA GLY A 37 -24.10 -3.37 -3.45
C GLY A 37 -23.90 -2.95 -4.90
N ARG A 38 -24.26 -3.85 -5.80
CA ARG A 38 -24.18 -3.68 -7.26
C ARG A 38 -24.78 -2.36 -7.75
N GLU A 39 -26.02 -2.04 -7.36
CA GLU A 39 -26.70 -0.84 -7.85
C GLU A 39 -26.00 0.44 -7.42
N ASP A 40 -25.41 0.45 -6.22
CA ASP A 40 -24.62 1.58 -5.74
C ASP A 40 -23.32 1.72 -6.52
N ALA A 41 -22.67 0.62 -6.89
CA ALA A 41 -21.48 0.61 -7.73
C ALA A 41 -21.80 1.11 -9.15
N LEU A 42 -22.88 0.63 -9.77
CA LEU A 42 -23.32 1.11 -11.09
C LEU A 42 -23.59 2.61 -11.08
N ARG A 43 -24.28 3.10 -10.05
CA ARG A 43 -24.52 4.53 -9.87
C ARG A 43 -23.22 5.31 -9.68
N ALA A 44 -22.30 4.81 -8.86
CA ALA A 44 -21.00 5.45 -8.61
C ALA A 44 -20.16 5.55 -9.89
N ILE A 45 -20.13 4.49 -10.71
CA ILE A 45 -19.43 4.49 -12.01
C ILE A 45 -20.08 5.53 -12.93
N ALA A 46 -21.41 5.53 -13.06
CA ALA A 46 -22.12 6.48 -13.92
C ALA A 46 -21.85 7.94 -13.51
N GLU A 47 -21.92 8.25 -12.21
CA GLU A 47 -21.59 9.58 -11.68
C GLU A 47 -20.14 9.97 -11.98
N ASN A 48 -19.19 9.06 -11.73
CA ASN A 48 -17.78 9.31 -12.00
C ASN A 48 -17.51 9.59 -13.48
N GLN A 49 -18.17 8.89 -14.41
CA GLN A 49 -18.04 9.13 -15.84
C GLN A 49 -18.59 10.49 -16.29
N GLU A 50 -19.52 11.09 -15.55
CA GLU A 50 -20.01 12.44 -15.83
C GLU A 50 -19.17 13.52 -15.15
N SER A 51 -18.83 13.36 -13.87
CA SER A 51 -18.14 14.40 -13.10
C SER A 51 -16.62 14.42 -13.35
N ARG A 52 -16.04 13.31 -13.81
CA ARG A 52 -14.58 13.13 -13.94
C ARG A 52 -14.14 12.62 -15.32
N LYS A 53 -14.88 13.00 -16.37
CA LYS A 53 -14.68 12.51 -17.76
C LYS A 53 -13.25 12.64 -18.31
N ASP A 54 -12.48 13.64 -17.85
CA ASP A 54 -11.11 13.92 -18.31
C ASP A 54 -10.04 13.40 -17.33
N THR A 55 -10.44 12.81 -16.20
CA THR A 55 -9.49 12.21 -15.25
C THR A 55 -8.97 10.89 -15.84
N PRO A 56 -7.67 10.57 -15.83
CA PRO A 56 -7.17 9.27 -16.27
C PRO A 56 -7.59 8.13 -15.32
N LEU A 57 -7.32 6.89 -15.74
CA LEU A 57 -7.61 5.68 -14.97
C LEU A 57 -6.34 5.05 -14.40
N SER A 58 -6.44 4.53 -13.19
CA SER A 58 -5.54 3.53 -12.64
C SER A 58 -6.28 2.20 -12.54
N LEU A 59 -5.65 1.12 -12.99
CA LEU A 59 -6.21 -0.23 -12.89
C LEU A 59 -5.44 -1.05 -11.86
N TYR A 60 -6.15 -1.79 -11.01
CA TYR A 60 -5.56 -2.78 -10.12
C TYR A 60 -6.18 -4.15 -10.35
N VAL A 61 -5.37 -5.20 -10.37
CA VAL A 61 -5.85 -6.58 -10.41
C VAL A 61 -5.31 -7.33 -9.21
N HIS A 62 -6.21 -7.87 -8.40
CA HIS A 62 -5.86 -8.73 -7.29
C HIS A 62 -5.69 -10.18 -7.77
N LEU A 63 -4.51 -10.77 -7.55
CA LEU A 63 -4.19 -12.15 -7.89
C LEU A 63 -3.84 -12.92 -6.60
N PRO A 64 -4.79 -13.66 -6.00
CA PRO A 64 -4.67 -14.12 -4.61
C PRO A 64 -3.74 -15.34 -4.44
N PHE A 65 -3.28 -15.97 -5.51
CA PHE A 65 -2.66 -17.30 -5.41
C PHE A 65 -1.20 -17.26 -4.94
N CYS A 66 -0.82 -18.20 -4.07
CA CYS A 66 0.56 -18.45 -3.69
C CYS A 66 0.89 -19.96 -3.71
N HIS A 67 2.15 -20.31 -3.97
CA HIS A 67 2.61 -21.71 -3.92
C HIS A 67 2.83 -22.23 -2.49
N LYS A 68 3.18 -21.34 -1.56
CA LYS A 68 3.51 -21.67 -0.17
C LYS A 68 2.93 -20.63 0.79
N LEU A 69 2.70 -21.07 2.03
CA LEU A 69 2.21 -20.22 3.11
C LEU A 69 3.38 -19.60 3.87
N CYS A 70 3.62 -18.29 3.69
CA CYS A 70 4.52 -17.55 4.55
C CYS A 70 3.82 -17.25 5.88
N TYR A 71 4.44 -17.63 7.01
CA TYR A 71 3.74 -17.60 8.30
C TYR A 71 3.47 -16.18 8.79
N TYR A 72 4.24 -15.18 8.37
CA TYR A 72 4.00 -13.78 8.72
C TYR A 72 2.82 -13.15 7.94
N CYS A 73 2.39 -13.75 6.82
CA CYS A 73 1.60 -13.04 5.81
C CYS A 73 0.23 -12.56 6.33
N GLY A 74 -0.06 -11.27 6.13
CA GLY A 74 -1.33 -10.63 6.47
C GLY A 74 -2.28 -10.41 5.28
N CYS A 75 -1.84 -10.70 4.05
CA CYS A 75 -2.55 -10.36 2.82
C CYS A 75 -3.86 -11.16 2.65
N ASN A 76 -4.72 -10.72 1.73
CA ASN A 76 -5.76 -11.58 1.17
C ASN A 76 -5.09 -12.49 0.13
N MET A 77 -5.01 -13.78 0.42
CA MET A 77 -4.29 -14.74 -0.41
C MET A 77 -4.85 -16.15 -0.20
N LEU A 78 -4.56 -17.03 -1.15
CA LEU A 78 -4.93 -18.43 -1.15
C LEU A 78 -3.74 -19.28 -1.59
N VAL A 79 -3.29 -20.18 -0.69
CA VAL A 79 -2.31 -21.21 -1.07
C VAL A 79 -3.04 -22.34 -1.80
N THR A 80 -2.66 -22.58 -3.06
CA THR A 80 -3.28 -23.65 -3.85
C THR A 80 -2.31 -24.23 -4.88
N LYS A 81 -2.59 -25.46 -5.30
CA LYS A 81 -1.96 -26.12 -6.45
C LYS A 81 -2.98 -26.44 -7.56
N GLN A 82 -4.24 -26.07 -7.36
CA GLN A 82 -5.35 -26.37 -8.26
C GLN A 82 -5.35 -25.37 -9.42
N GLN A 83 -4.79 -25.76 -10.56
CA GLN A 83 -4.71 -24.91 -11.75
C GLN A 83 -6.08 -24.64 -12.39
N ASP A 84 -7.03 -25.58 -12.25
CA ASP A 84 -8.41 -25.40 -12.69
C ASP A 84 -9.12 -24.26 -11.94
N LEU A 85 -8.86 -24.11 -10.63
CA LEU A 85 -9.35 -22.97 -9.86
C LEU A 85 -8.75 -21.65 -10.34
N VAL A 86 -7.47 -21.65 -10.72
CA VAL A 86 -6.75 -20.47 -11.21
C VAL A 86 -7.32 -20.03 -12.55
N GLU A 87 -7.57 -20.95 -13.49
CA GLU A 87 -8.21 -20.65 -14.77
C GLU A 87 -9.64 -20.10 -14.58
N ARG A 88 -10.45 -20.76 -13.73
CA ARG A 88 -11.80 -20.28 -13.41
C ARG A 88 -11.80 -18.86 -12.83
N TYR A 89 -10.82 -18.55 -11.99
CA TYR A 89 -10.66 -17.20 -11.45
C TYR A 89 -10.23 -16.20 -12.52
N LEU A 90 -9.30 -16.57 -13.40
CA LEU A 90 -8.86 -15.71 -14.49
C LEU A 90 -10.01 -15.38 -15.44
N ASP A 91 -10.85 -16.37 -15.76
CA ASP A 91 -12.06 -16.19 -16.55
C ASP A 91 -13.05 -15.22 -15.89
N ALA A 92 -13.18 -15.28 -14.56
CA ALA A 92 -14.04 -14.39 -13.79
C ALA A 92 -13.50 -12.95 -13.76
N VAL A 93 -12.19 -12.77 -13.55
CA VAL A 93 -11.54 -11.45 -13.59
C VAL A 93 -11.67 -10.82 -14.98
N ILE A 94 -11.42 -11.59 -16.05
CA ILE A 94 -11.59 -11.08 -17.42
C ILE A 94 -13.04 -10.67 -17.65
N ARG A 95 -14.03 -11.47 -17.24
CA ARG A 95 -15.45 -11.08 -17.32
C ARG A 95 -15.76 -9.78 -16.57
N GLU A 96 -15.18 -9.58 -15.40
CA GLU A 96 -15.34 -8.34 -14.63
C GLU A 96 -14.75 -7.12 -15.37
N ILE A 97 -13.59 -7.30 -16.00
CA ILE A 97 -12.95 -6.30 -16.87
C ILE A 97 -13.87 -5.98 -18.06
N ASP A 98 -14.47 -6.98 -18.72
CA ASP A 98 -15.43 -6.80 -19.82
C ASP A 98 -16.64 -5.97 -19.39
N LEU A 99 -17.24 -6.29 -18.24
CA LEU A 99 -18.42 -5.59 -17.72
C LEU A 99 -18.08 -4.13 -17.40
N THR A 100 -16.96 -3.92 -16.72
CA THR A 100 -16.53 -2.59 -16.27
C THR A 100 -16.13 -1.70 -17.46
N ALA A 101 -15.40 -2.24 -18.44
CA ALA A 101 -14.99 -1.50 -19.63
C ALA A 101 -16.18 -0.98 -20.44
N LYS A 102 -17.31 -1.71 -20.47
CA LYS A 102 -18.55 -1.26 -21.13
C LYS A 102 -19.20 -0.05 -20.45
N LEU A 103 -18.91 0.17 -19.17
CA LEU A 103 -19.45 1.27 -18.37
C LEU A 103 -18.55 2.51 -18.38
N ILE A 104 -17.30 2.36 -18.81
CA ILE A 104 -16.30 3.43 -18.80
C ILE A 104 -16.18 4.02 -20.20
N ARG A 105 -16.17 5.35 -20.30
CA ARG A 105 -15.90 6.09 -21.54
C ARG A 105 -14.42 5.96 -21.92
N HIS A 106 -14.04 6.48 -23.08
CA HIS A 106 -12.65 6.43 -23.59
C HIS A 106 -11.67 7.31 -22.78
N ARG A 107 -11.34 6.89 -21.56
CA ARG A 107 -10.37 7.52 -20.66
C ARG A 107 -9.03 6.76 -20.73
N PRO A 108 -7.89 7.44 -20.80
CA PRO A 108 -6.59 6.76 -20.86
C PRO A 108 -6.24 6.11 -19.52
N VAL A 109 -5.67 4.90 -19.58
CA VAL A 109 -5.09 4.22 -18.42
C VAL A 109 -3.63 4.63 -18.27
N VAL A 110 -3.32 5.33 -17.17
CA VAL A 110 -1.95 5.83 -16.88
C VAL A 110 -1.22 4.98 -15.85
N GLN A 111 -1.90 4.04 -15.20
CA GLN A 111 -1.31 3.15 -14.21
C GLN A 111 -2.02 1.78 -14.23
N ILE A 112 -1.24 0.71 -14.17
CA ILE A 112 -1.71 -0.67 -13.98
C ILE A 112 -0.84 -1.30 -12.88
N HIS A 113 -1.49 -1.95 -11.91
CA HIS A 113 -0.78 -2.68 -10.87
C HIS A 113 -1.39 -4.06 -10.65
N TRP A 114 -0.57 -5.09 -10.71
CA TRP A 114 -0.95 -6.45 -10.31
C TRP A 114 -0.31 -6.80 -8.98
N GLY A 115 -1.13 -7.10 -7.98
CA GLY A 115 -0.68 -7.45 -6.64
C GLY A 115 -1.54 -8.53 -5.99
N GLY A 116 -1.29 -8.79 -4.71
CA GLY A 116 -2.18 -9.62 -3.87
C GLY A 116 -1.45 -10.75 -3.15
N GLY A 117 -1.57 -11.97 -3.68
CA GLY A 117 -0.79 -13.12 -3.22
C GLY A 117 0.56 -13.14 -3.92
N THR A 118 0.62 -13.72 -5.10
CA THR A 118 1.81 -13.74 -5.95
C THR A 118 1.36 -13.69 -7.41
N PRO A 119 1.31 -12.51 -8.05
CA PRO A 119 0.96 -12.37 -9.46
C PRO A 119 1.71 -13.34 -10.39
N THR A 120 3.02 -13.54 -10.14
CA THR A 120 3.87 -14.48 -10.90
C THR A 120 3.64 -15.96 -10.54
N TYR A 121 2.60 -16.27 -9.77
CA TYR A 121 2.02 -17.62 -9.75
C TYR A 121 1.46 -17.98 -11.15
N LEU A 122 0.92 -16.99 -11.86
CA LEU A 122 0.44 -17.16 -13.22
C LEU A 122 1.63 -17.43 -14.16
N ASN A 123 1.48 -18.41 -15.04
CA ASN A 123 2.48 -18.69 -16.07
C ASN A 123 2.47 -17.61 -17.18
N SER A 124 3.46 -17.65 -18.08
CA SER A 124 3.62 -16.66 -19.16
C SER A 124 2.37 -16.50 -20.05
N GLU A 125 1.66 -17.60 -20.33
CA GLU A 125 0.43 -17.60 -21.13
C GLU A 125 -0.73 -16.90 -20.40
N GLN A 126 -0.93 -17.23 -19.12
CA GLN A 126 -1.95 -16.62 -18.27
C GLN A 126 -1.69 -15.11 -18.05
N LEU A 127 -0.42 -14.72 -17.84
CA LEU A 127 -0.02 -13.31 -17.76
C LEU A 127 -0.36 -12.56 -19.06
N SER A 128 0.00 -13.14 -20.21
CA SER A 128 -0.28 -12.56 -21.53
C SER A 128 -1.78 -12.46 -21.79
N ARG A 129 -2.55 -13.48 -21.41
CA ARG A 129 -4.01 -13.52 -21.55
C ARG A 129 -4.69 -12.40 -20.74
N LEU A 130 -4.29 -12.20 -19.48
CA LEU A 130 -4.85 -11.15 -18.63
C LEU A 130 -4.51 -9.76 -19.14
N TYR A 131 -3.23 -9.53 -19.50
CA TYR A 131 -2.81 -8.24 -20.03
C TYR A 131 -3.51 -7.93 -21.35
N GLY A 132 -3.59 -8.92 -22.26
CA GLY A 132 -4.30 -8.80 -23.53
C GLY A 132 -5.76 -8.40 -23.33
N ALA A 133 -6.46 -9.02 -22.38
CA ALA A 133 -7.85 -8.65 -22.08
C ALA A 133 -7.99 -7.18 -21.67
N ILE A 134 -7.07 -6.66 -20.86
CA ILE A 134 -7.04 -5.24 -20.47
C ILE A 134 -6.75 -4.35 -21.68
N ALA A 135 -5.69 -4.65 -22.43
CA ALA A 135 -5.23 -3.84 -23.57
C ALA A 135 -6.24 -3.79 -24.73
N GLU A 136 -7.07 -4.82 -24.90
CA GLU A 136 -8.17 -4.85 -25.87
C GLU A 136 -9.34 -3.92 -25.50
N ARG A 137 -9.51 -3.60 -24.20
CA ARG A 137 -10.69 -2.92 -23.66
C ARG A 137 -10.42 -1.49 -23.22
N PHE A 138 -9.18 -1.21 -22.85
CA PHE A 138 -8.75 0.08 -22.35
C PHE A 138 -7.66 0.66 -23.24
N THR A 139 -7.70 1.98 -23.42
CA THR A 139 -6.59 2.71 -24.07
C THR A 139 -5.49 2.94 -23.04
N ILE A 140 -4.43 2.14 -23.12
CA ILE A 140 -3.27 2.26 -22.23
C ILE A 140 -2.37 3.39 -22.76
N ASP A 141 -2.02 4.32 -21.88
CA ASP A 141 -1.08 5.39 -22.18
C ASP A 141 0.31 4.79 -22.46
N PRO A 142 1.03 5.21 -23.51
CA PRO A 142 2.37 4.70 -23.81
C PRO A 142 3.38 4.88 -22.66
N GLU A 143 3.19 5.91 -21.82
CA GLU A 143 4.01 6.23 -20.66
C GLU A 143 3.36 5.75 -19.35
N ALA A 144 2.40 4.82 -19.44
CA ALA A 144 1.73 4.26 -18.27
C ALA A 144 2.70 3.56 -17.34
N GLU A 145 2.45 3.68 -16.04
CA GLU A 145 3.16 2.92 -15.02
C GLU A 145 2.54 1.53 -14.92
N VAL A 146 3.23 0.51 -15.44
CA VAL A 146 2.72 -0.87 -15.47
C VAL A 146 3.59 -1.72 -14.56
N SER A 147 3.02 -2.11 -13.43
CA SER A 147 3.75 -2.66 -12.28
C SER A 147 3.18 -4.00 -11.80
N ILE A 148 4.05 -4.84 -11.24
CA ILE A 148 3.69 -6.16 -10.72
C ILE A 148 4.50 -6.52 -9.47
N GLU A 149 3.83 -7.15 -8.51
CA GLU A 149 4.49 -7.78 -7.35
C GLU A 149 5.04 -9.16 -7.73
N VAL A 150 6.27 -9.46 -7.32
CA VAL A 150 6.96 -10.71 -7.64
C VAL A 150 7.58 -11.35 -6.40
N HIS A 151 7.61 -12.69 -6.40
CA HIS A 151 8.34 -13.47 -5.40
C HIS A 151 9.57 -14.10 -6.06
N PRO A 152 10.82 -13.75 -5.63
CA PRO A 152 12.01 -14.19 -6.36
C PRO A 152 12.19 -15.72 -6.49
N PRO A 153 11.92 -16.54 -5.44
CA PRO A 153 11.84 -18.00 -5.53
C PRO A 153 10.88 -18.60 -6.58
N VAL A 154 9.87 -17.84 -7.01
CA VAL A 154 8.80 -18.32 -7.91
C VAL A 154 8.99 -17.78 -9.34
N THR A 155 9.50 -16.56 -9.46
CA THR A 155 9.51 -15.82 -10.72
C THR A 155 10.65 -16.29 -11.62
N THR A 156 10.32 -16.72 -12.82
CA THR A 156 11.30 -17.18 -13.83
C THR A 156 11.78 -16.02 -14.70
N PHE A 157 12.94 -16.19 -15.35
CA PHE A 157 13.42 -15.21 -16.35
C PHE A 157 12.49 -15.14 -17.57
N GLU A 158 11.88 -16.25 -17.97
CA GLU A 158 10.89 -16.28 -19.05
C GLU A 158 9.66 -15.41 -18.71
N GLN A 159 9.19 -15.47 -17.46
CA GLN A 159 8.11 -14.59 -17.00
C GLN A 159 8.53 -13.12 -17.04
N LEU A 160 9.75 -12.77 -16.59
CA LEU A 160 10.25 -11.39 -16.68
C LEU A 160 10.31 -10.89 -18.13
N GLU A 161 10.81 -11.73 -19.05
CA GLU A 161 10.87 -11.39 -20.48
C GLU A 161 9.47 -11.21 -21.08
N THR A 162 8.51 -12.05 -20.65
CA THR A 162 7.10 -11.91 -21.03
C THR A 162 6.51 -10.61 -20.52
N LEU A 163 6.71 -10.30 -19.24
CA LEU A 163 6.23 -9.06 -18.62
C LEU A 163 6.79 -7.82 -19.32
N ALA A 164 8.09 -7.79 -19.63
CA ALA A 164 8.71 -6.69 -20.37
C ALA A 164 8.09 -6.52 -21.77
N LYS A 165 7.82 -7.63 -22.49
CA LYS A 165 7.15 -7.58 -23.81
C LYS A 165 5.71 -7.07 -23.74
N LEU A 166 5.03 -7.35 -22.63
CA LEU A 166 3.68 -6.84 -22.35
C LEU A 166 3.70 -5.37 -21.89
N GLY A 167 4.86 -4.74 -21.72
CA GLY A 167 4.97 -3.34 -21.33
C GLY A 167 5.02 -3.11 -19.81
N PHE A 168 5.18 -4.15 -18.98
CA PHE A 168 5.54 -3.95 -17.57
C PHE A 168 6.91 -3.29 -17.49
N ASN A 169 6.98 -2.22 -16.70
CA ASN A 169 8.17 -1.39 -16.57
C ASN A 169 8.59 -1.18 -15.11
N ARG A 170 7.84 -1.70 -14.13
CA ARG A 170 8.15 -1.62 -12.70
C ARG A 170 7.92 -2.95 -11.98
N LEU A 171 8.71 -3.24 -10.94
CA LEU A 171 8.58 -4.44 -10.11
C LEU A 171 8.57 -4.10 -8.63
N SER A 172 7.83 -4.86 -7.83
CA SER A 172 7.97 -4.92 -6.38
C SER A 172 8.34 -6.33 -5.95
N MET A 173 9.48 -6.51 -5.26
CA MET A 173 10.00 -7.81 -4.88
C MET A 173 9.88 -8.06 -3.39
N GLY A 174 9.12 -9.08 -3.01
CA GLY A 174 9.02 -9.47 -1.60
C GLY A 174 10.29 -10.19 -1.12
N ILE A 175 11.18 -9.53 -0.38
CA ILE A 175 12.41 -10.13 0.19
C ILE A 175 12.20 -10.51 1.66
N GLN A 176 11.68 -9.58 2.45
CA GLN A 176 11.44 -9.64 3.89
C GLN A 176 12.73 -9.68 4.72
N ASP A 177 13.55 -10.73 4.56
CA ASP A 177 14.83 -10.92 5.26
C ASP A 177 15.73 -11.90 4.47
N PHE A 178 17.05 -11.76 4.58
CA PHE A 178 18.06 -12.67 4.01
C PHE A 178 18.74 -13.59 5.03
N ASP A 179 18.43 -13.46 6.33
CA ASP A 179 18.92 -14.37 7.36
C ASP A 179 18.24 -15.75 7.24
N PRO A 180 19.02 -16.85 7.10
CA PRO A 180 18.45 -18.18 6.90
C PRO A 180 17.56 -18.67 8.05
N GLU A 181 17.84 -18.29 9.29
CA GLU A 181 17.05 -18.71 10.46
C GLU A 181 15.72 -17.96 10.54
N VAL A 182 15.74 -16.65 10.25
CA VAL A 182 14.52 -15.84 10.10
C VAL A 182 13.65 -16.42 8.97
N GLN A 183 14.25 -16.68 7.80
CA GLN A 183 13.55 -17.25 6.64
C GLN A 183 12.93 -18.62 6.95
N GLN A 184 13.66 -19.50 7.65
CA GLN A 184 13.15 -20.80 8.06
C GLN A 184 11.97 -20.65 9.05
N ALA A 185 12.10 -19.76 10.03
CA ALA A 185 11.07 -19.53 11.05
C ALA A 185 9.76 -19.00 10.47
N VAL A 186 9.80 -18.33 9.32
CA VAL A 186 8.61 -17.80 8.64
C VAL A 186 8.21 -18.57 7.37
N ASN A 187 8.86 -19.70 7.10
CA ASN A 187 8.62 -20.57 5.94
C ASN A 187 8.75 -19.83 4.59
N ARG A 188 9.82 -19.05 4.43
CA ARG A 188 10.13 -18.29 3.21
C ARG A 188 11.62 -18.36 2.87
N ILE A 189 12.09 -19.54 2.47
CA ILE A 189 13.48 -19.73 2.04
C ILE A 189 13.70 -19.03 0.69
N GLN A 190 14.66 -18.11 0.66
CA GLN A 190 14.99 -17.29 -0.50
C GLN A 190 16.50 -16.96 -0.48
N PRO A 191 17.32 -17.66 -1.27
CA PRO A 191 18.73 -17.33 -1.41
C PRO A 191 18.95 -15.90 -1.93
N PHE A 192 20.01 -15.26 -1.46
CA PHE A 192 20.39 -13.90 -1.88
C PHE A 192 20.67 -13.85 -3.39
N GLU A 193 21.44 -14.83 -3.88
CA GLU A 193 21.92 -14.92 -5.26
C GLU A 193 20.76 -15.02 -6.26
N GLN A 194 19.67 -15.70 -5.89
CA GLN A 194 18.47 -15.78 -6.72
C GLN A 194 17.78 -14.42 -6.84
N THR A 195 17.73 -13.66 -5.74
CA THR A 195 17.15 -12.32 -5.74
C THR A 195 18.01 -11.36 -6.56
N GLN A 196 19.33 -11.44 -6.38
CA GLN A 196 20.30 -10.66 -7.14
C GLN A 196 20.14 -10.89 -8.64
N ALA A 197 20.15 -12.15 -9.08
CA ALA A 197 20.04 -12.48 -10.50
C ALA A 197 18.72 -11.99 -11.11
N LEU A 198 17.62 -12.02 -10.34
CA LEU A 198 16.32 -11.50 -10.81
C LEU A 198 16.32 -9.97 -10.96
N ILE A 199 16.94 -9.24 -10.03
CA ILE A 199 17.08 -7.77 -10.12
C ILE A 199 17.97 -7.39 -11.31
N GLU A 200 19.10 -8.08 -11.49
CA GLU A 200 20.01 -7.86 -12.61
C GLU A 200 19.29 -8.08 -13.94
N LYS A 201 18.57 -9.21 -14.08
CA LYS A 201 17.77 -9.48 -15.28
C LYS A 201 16.66 -8.45 -15.51
N ALA A 202 15.98 -7.99 -14.46
CA ALA A 202 14.98 -6.95 -14.59
C ALA A 202 15.58 -5.63 -15.11
N ARG A 203 16.75 -5.23 -14.61
CA ARG A 203 17.47 -4.04 -15.10
C ARG A 203 17.90 -4.19 -16.55
N GLU A 204 18.41 -5.36 -16.95
CA GLU A 204 18.75 -5.66 -18.35
C GLU A 204 17.54 -5.51 -19.30
N LEU A 205 16.35 -5.87 -18.81
CA LEU A 205 15.09 -5.75 -19.55
C LEU A 205 14.49 -4.34 -19.52
N GLY A 206 15.14 -3.38 -18.85
CA GLY A 206 14.71 -1.99 -18.80
C GLY A 206 13.68 -1.66 -17.73
N PHE A 207 13.44 -2.54 -16.76
CA PHE A 207 12.61 -2.19 -15.60
C PHE A 207 13.24 -1.05 -14.80
N VAL A 208 12.42 -0.10 -14.38
CA VAL A 208 12.78 1.05 -13.56
C VAL A 208 12.03 1.03 -12.24
N SER A 209 12.52 1.77 -11.25
CA SER A 209 11.87 1.89 -9.94
C SER A 209 11.57 0.53 -9.28
N ILE A 210 12.57 -0.35 -9.26
CA ILE A 210 12.49 -1.66 -8.60
C ILE A 210 12.35 -1.44 -7.10
N ASN A 211 11.20 -1.84 -6.55
CA ASN A 211 10.94 -1.85 -5.11
C ASN A 211 11.32 -3.19 -4.49
N THR A 212 11.78 -3.17 -3.24
CA THR A 212 11.92 -4.37 -2.41
C THR A 212 11.19 -4.22 -1.09
N ASP A 213 10.43 -5.24 -0.70
CA ASP A 213 9.78 -5.29 0.60
C ASP A 213 10.70 -5.95 1.63
N LEU A 214 10.87 -5.29 2.77
CA LEU A 214 11.59 -5.76 3.95
C LEU A 214 10.65 -5.79 5.14
N MET A 215 10.96 -6.63 6.12
CA MET A 215 10.21 -6.68 7.37
C MET A 215 11.13 -6.62 8.56
N TYR A 216 10.75 -5.84 9.57
CA TYR A 216 11.39 -5.86 10.90
C TYR A 216 10.40 -6.36 11.96
N GLY A 217 10.94 -6.97 13.02
CA GLY A 217 10.17 -7.65 14.07
C GLY A 217 9.81 -9.10 13.74
N LEU A 218 10.46 -9.74 12.76
CA LEU A 218 10.31 -11.17 12.49
C LEU A 218 11.07 -12.03 13.54
N PRO A 219 10.69 -13.32 13.70
CA PRO A 219 11.39 -14.26 14.57
C PRO A 219 12.90 -14.27 14.42
N PHE A 220 13.62 -14.32 15.54
CA PHE A 220 15.10 -14.38 15.63
C PHE A 220 15.86 -13.15 15.09
N GLN A 221 15.17 -12.13 14.60
CA GLN A 221 15.84 -10.89 14.22
C GLN A 221 16.51 -10.22 15.44
N ASN A 222 17.71 -9.70 15.22
CA ASN A 222 18.43 -8.84 16.13
C ASN A 222 19.30 -7.88 15.30
N ALA A 223 19.93 -6.90 15.95
CA ALA A 223 20.70 -5.86 15.26
C ALA A 223 21.79 -6.43 14.33
N THR A 224 22.47 -7.51 14.74
CA THR A 224 23.52 -8.15 13.93
C THR A 224 22.93 -8.77 12.66
N ARG A 225 21.93 -9.65 12.81
CA ARG A 225 21.34 -10.37 11.67
C ARG A 225 20.64 -9.43 10.70
N PHE A 226 19.89 -8.47 11.23
CA PHE A 226 19.18 -7.52 10.40
C PHE A 226 20.15 -6.55 9.71
N GLY A 227 21.25 -6.18 10.39
CA GLY A 227 22.36 -5.44 9.77
C GLY A 227 22.95 -6.17 8.56
N GLU A 228 23.18 -7.48 8.64
CA GLU A 228 23.65 -8.28 7.50
C GLU A 228 22.64 -8.32 6.34
N THR A 229 21.35 -8.36 6.65
CA THR A 229 20.28 -8.23 5.65
C THR A 229 20.30 -6.85 4.98
N LEU A 230 20.49 -5.79 5.75
CA LEU A 230 20.62 -4.43 5.22
C LEU A 230 21.86 -4.33 4.30
N GLU A 231 23.03 -4.84 4.69
CA GLU A 231 24.22 -4.88 3.83
C GLU A 231 23.97 -5.56 2.48
N LYS A 232 23.21 -6.67 2.48
CA LYS A 232 22.79 -7.32 1.23
C LYS A 232 21.86 -6.43 0.40
N ILE A 233 20.94 -5.70 1.04
CA ILE A 233 20.06 -4.75 0.35
C ILE A 233 20.86 -3.59 -0.27
N HIS A 234 21.88 -3.07 0.42
CA HIS A 234 22.78 -2.06 -0.13
C HIS A 234 23.50 -2.55 -1.38
N ARG A 235 23.94 -3.82 -1.40
CA ARG A 235 24.54 -4.44 -2.59
C ARG A 235 23.57 -4.54 -3.76
N LEU A 236 22.29 -4.85 -3.50
CA LEU A 236 21.26 -4.91 -4.54
C LEU A 236 20.90 -3.51 -5.06
N ARG A 237 21.00 -2.50 -4.19
CA ARG A 237 20.68 -1.08 -4.46
C ARG A 237 19.31 -0.92 -5.15
N PRO A 238 18.20 -1.41 -4.57
CA PRO A 238 16.88 -1.18 -5.15
C PRO A 238 16.56 0.32 -5.23
N ASP A 239 15.66 0.72 -6.11
CA ASP A 239 15.29 2.14 -6.25
C ASP A 239 14.38 2.61 -5.11
N ARG A 240 13.62 1.65 -4.55
CA ARG A 240 12.65 1.85 -3.47
C ARG A 240 12.71 0.69 -2.48
N ILE A 241 12.39 0.99 -1.23
CA ILE A 241 12.28 -0.02 -0.17
C ILE A 241 11.00 0.25 0.61
N ALA A 242 10.17 -0.77 0.77
CA ALA A 242 9.06 -0.78 1.71
C ALA A 242 9.47 -1.61 2.95
N LEU A 243 9.76 -0.93 4.06
CA LEU A 243 10.16 -1.52 5.34
C LEU A 243 8.96 -1.64 6.27
N PHE A 244 8.33 -2.82 6.27
CA PHE A 244 7.14 -3.07 7.05
C PHE A 244 7.44 -3.51 8.48
N ASN A 245 6.73 -2.93 9.44
CA ASN A 245 6.62 -3.51 10.78
C ASN A 245 5.81 -4.81 10.72
N TYR A 246 6.37 -5.91 11.24
CA TYR A 246 5.63 -7.15 11.39
C TYR A 246 4.44 -6.98 12.35
N ALA A 247 3.24 -7.09 11.80
CA ALA A 247 1.99 -7.11 12.56
C ALA A 247 1.59 -8.56 12.90
N HIS A 248 1.84 -8.97 14.15
CA HIS A 248 1.40 -10.25 14.69
C HIS A 248 -0.07 -10.15 15.14
N VAL A 249 -0.96 -10.74 14.35
CA VAL A 249 -2.44 -10.70 14.48
C VAL A 249 -3.07 -12.10 14.35
N PRO A 250 -2.65 -13.10 15.13
CA PRO A 250 -3.09 -14.50 14.97
C PRO A 250 -4.61 -14.68 15.15
N TRP A 251 -5.30 -13.78 15.83
CA TRP A 251 -6.77 -13.78 15.93
C TRP A 251 -7.47 -13.51 14.60
N LEU A 252 -6.83 -12.76 13.69
CA LEU A 252 -7.33 -12.46 12.35
C LEU A 252 -6.69 -13.36 11.29
N LYS A 253 -5.44 -13.78 11.51
CA LYS A 253 -4.64 -14.61 10.60
C LYS A 253 -4.11 -15.84 11.35
N PRO A 254 -4.94 -16.89 11.54
CA PRO A 254 -4.62 -18.02 12.42
C PRO A 254 -3.31 -18.76 12.10
N HIS A 255 -2.85 -18.73 10.85
CA HIS A 255 -1.56 -19.34 10.47
C HIS A 255 -0.35 -18.63 11.08
N GLN A 256 -0.49 -17.39 11.56
CA GLN A 256 0.57 -16.71 12.31
C GLN A 256 0.88 -17.41 13.65
N ASN A 257 0.00 -18.27 14.18
CA ASN A 257 0.31 -19.14 15.34
C ASN A 257 1.42 -20.17 15.04
N LEU A 258 1.81 -20.36 13.77
CA LEU A 258 2.96 -21.17 13.40
C LEU A 258 4.30 -20.48 13.73
N ILE A 259 4.27 -19.16 13.97
CA ILE A 259 5.39 -18.41 14.52
C ILE A 259 5.35 -18.53 16.04
N LYS A 260 6.50 -18.87 16.63
CA LYS A 260 6.69 -18.93 18.08
C LYS A 260 6.80 -17.51 18.64
N GLU A 261 5.92 -17.12 19.55
CA GLU A 261 5.93 -15.76 20.10
C GLU A 261 7.22 -15.47 20.88
N GLU A 262 7.80 -16.47 21.54
CA GLU A 262 9.04 -16.34 22.31
C GLU A 262 10.28 -16.03 21.45
N THR A 263 10.18 -16.19 20.13
CA THR A 263 11.27 -15.88 19.20
C THR A 263 11.11 -14.50 18.57
N LEU A 264 10.00 -13.81 18.82
CA LEU A 264 9.78 -12.45 18.34
C LEU A 264 10.64 -11.46 19.15
N PRO A 265 11.22 -10.43 18.50
CA PRO A 265 11.91 -9.38 19.22
C PRO A 265 10.97 -8.62 20.15
N THR A 266 11.48 -8.18 21.30
CA THR A 266 10.73 -7.32 22.23
C THR A 266 10.37 -5.98 21.56
N PRO A 267 9.40 -5.22 22.09
CA PRO A 267 9.08 -3.89 21.58
C PRO A 267 10.31 -2.97 21.47
N GLU A 268 11.19 -3.00 22.47
CA GLU A 268 12.43 -2.21 22.49
C GLU A 268 13.40 -2.67 21.39
N GLU A 269 13.56 -3.98 21.19
CA GLU A 269 14.38 -4.52 20.10
C GLU A 269 13.81 -4.16 18.73
N LYS A 270 12.49 -4.21 18.55
CA LYS A 270 11.83 -3.80 17.30
C LYS A 270 12.09 -2.34 16.96
N ILE A 271 12.07 -1.45 17.95
CA ILE A 271 12.39 -0.04 17.76
C ILE A 271 13.86 0.12 17.37
N ALA A 272 14.78 -0.56 18.05
CA ALA A 272 16.20 -0.53 17.70
C ALA A 272 16.48 -1.07 16.29
N LEU A 273 15.75 -2.10 15.84
CA LEU A 273 15.82 -2.61 14.46
C LEU A 273 15.35 -1.58 13.44
N PHE A 274 14.30 -0.84 13.77
CA PHE A 274 13.76 0.21 12.90
C PHE A 274 14.73 1.40 12.81
N GLU A 275 15.28 1.86 13.94
CA GLU A 275 16.30 2.92 13.98
C GLU A 275 17.55 2.50 13.19
N LEU A 276 18.03 1.27 13.37
CA LEU A 276 19.14 0.70 12.61
C LEU A 276 18.88 0.75 11.10
N ALA A 277 17.69 0.37 10.65
CA ALA A 277 17.35 0.41 9.23
C ALA A 277 17.26 1.83 8.69
N ILE A 278 16.63 2.76 9.43
CA ILE A 278 16.57 4.17 9.02
C ILE A 278 17.99 4.73 8.84
N ASP A 279 18.85 4.58 9.86
CA ASP A 279 20.21 5.11 9.84
C ASP A 279 21.02 4.51 8.69
N SER A 280 20.89 3.20 8.49
CA SER A 280 21.57 2.47 7.42
C SER A 280 21.12 2.93 6.04
N LEU A 281 19.82 3.03 5.79
CA LEU A 281 19.27 3.43 4.48
C LEU A 281 19.59 4.89 4.16
N LEU A 282 19.47 5.80 5.13
CA LEU A 282 19.81 7.21 4.91
C LEU A 282 21.31 7.40 4.61
N ALA A 283 22.19 6.64 5.29
CA ALA A 283 23.62 6.64 5.01
C ALA A 283 23.97 6.18 3.59
N HIS A 284 23.08 5.44 2.93
CA HIS A 284 23.26 4.94 1.57
C HIS A 284 22.45 5.68 0.50
N GLY A 285 21.97 6.88 0.81
CA GLY A 285 21.38 7.81 -0.16
C GLY A 285 19.90 7.59 -0.44
N TYR A 286 19.21 6.81 0.41
CA TYR A 286 17.75 6.81 0.42
C TYR A 286 17.24 8.00 1.21
N ARG A 287 16.09 8.53 0.81
CA ARG A 287 15.25 9.40 1.63
C ARG A 287 14.18 8.56 2.32
N TYR A 288 13.87 8.91 3.55
CA TYR A 288 12.64 8.43 4.17
C TYR A 288 11.46 9.21 3.60
N ILE A 289 10.62 8.54 2.81
CA ILE A 289 9.43 9.14 2.21
C ILE A 289 8.31 9.22 3.24
N GLY A 290 8.29 8.31 4.21
CA GLY A 290 7.31 8.30 5.30
C GLY A 290 6.60 6.96 5.41
N MET A 291 5.96 6.73 6.55
CA MET A 291 5.36 5.44 6.89
C MET A 291 6.41 4.32 6.83
N ASP A 292 6.33 3.47 5.82
CA ASP A 292 7.20 2.32 5.55
C ASP A 292 8.11 2.53 4.33
N HIS A 293 8.03 3.65 3.62
CA HIS A 293 8.70 3.79 2.33
C HIS A 293 9.98 4.62 2.38
N PHE A 294 10.97 4.12 1.64
CA PHE A 294 12.22 4.77 1.32
C PHE A 294 12.42 4.75 -0.18
N ALA A 295 13.04 5.79 -0.73
CA ALA A 295 13.39 5.85 -2.14
C ALA A 295 14.72 6.59 -2.33
N LEU A 296 15.47 6.25 -3.36
CA LEU A 296 16.68 7.01 -3.71
C LEU A 296 16.34 8.49 -3.94
N GLU A 297 17.28 9.39 -3.64
CA GLU A 297 17.11 10.84 -3.80
C GLU A 297 16.61 11.23 -5.20
N GLU A 298 17.12 10.57 -6.23
CA GLU A 298 16.77 10.78 -7.65
C GLU A 298 15.44 10.14 -8.08
N ASN A 299 14.83 9.28 -7.24
CA ASN A 299 13.59 8.60 -7.56
C ASN A 299 12.43 9.60 -7.67
N GLU A 300 11.45 9.30 -8.53
CA GLU A 300 10.27 10.14 -8.71
C GLU A 300 9.43 10.33 -7.44
N LEU A 301 9.41 9.38 -6.48
CA LEU A 301 8.68 9.57 -5.22
C LEU A 301 9.34 10.67 -4.36
N SER A 302 10.68 10.68 -4.32
CA SER A 302 11.47 11.69 -3.64
C SER A 302 11.20 13.08 -4.22
N LYS A 303 11.18 13.18 -5.56
CA LYS A 303 10.87 14.43 -6.29
C LYS A 303 9.43 14.88 -6.04
N ALA A 304 8.46 13.99 -6.20
CA ALA A 304 7.04 14.30 -5.98
C ALA A 304 6.75 14.73 -4.54
N GLN A 305 7.46 14.17 -3.55
CA GLN A 305 7.34 14.61 -2.17
C GLN A 305 7.83 16.05 -1.99
N ALA A 306 9.02 16.36 -2.54
CA ALA A 306 9.59 17.70 -2.48
C ALA A 306 8.70 18.73 -3.19
N ASP A 307 8.09 18.33 -4.32
CA ASP A 307 7.19 19.18 -5.12
C ASP A 307 5.76 19.25 -4.56
N ARG A 308 5.47 18.58 -3.43
CA ARG A 308 4.14 18.49 -2.80
C ARG A 308 3.06 17.89 -3.70
N THR A 309 3.44 16.96 -4.57
CA THR A 309 2.53 16.23 -5.49
C THR A 309 2.39 14.75 -5.15
N LEU A 310 3.20 14.24 -4.22
CA LEU A 310 3.10 12.84 -3.79
C LEU A 310 1.75 12.54 -3.14
N ARG A 311 1.10 11.46 -3.60
CA ARG A 311 -0.11 10.92 -2.99
C ARG A 311 0.09 9.47 -2.60
N ARG A 312 -0.90 8.93 -1.89
CA ARG A 312 -0.94 7.55 -1.45
C ARG A 312 -2.29 6.93 -1.84
N ASN A 313 -2.27 5.72 -2.39
CA ASN A 313 -3.44 4.90 -2.65
C ASN A 313 -3.34 3.55 -1.91
N PHE A 314 -4.20 2.59 -2.25
CA PHE A 314 -4.22 1.27 -1.60
C PHE A 314 -2.93 0.45 -1.80
N MET A 315 -2.17 0.70 -2.87
CA MET A 315 -0.92 0.01 -3.21
C MET A 315 0.31 0.71 -2.64
N GLY A 316 0.19 1.96 -2.15
CA GLY A 316 1.29 2.72 -1.56
C GLY A 316 1.40 4.13 -2.11
N TYR A 317 2.60 4.71 -2.05
CA TYR A 317 2.86 6.03 -2.62
C TYR A 317 2.89 5.98 -4.15
N THR A 318 2.33 7.01 -4.79
CA THR A 318 2.24 7.12 -6.24
C THR A 318 2.39 8.58 -6.69
N THR A 319 2.95 8.76 -7.88
CA THR A 319 3.02 10.01 -8.63
C THR A 319 1.75 10.23 -9.48
N ARG A 320 0.88 9.22 -9.61
CA ARG A 320 -0.37 9.25 -10.40
C ARG A 320 -1.57 9.62 -9.54
N ALA A 321 -1.40 10.72 -8.81
CA ALA A 321 -2.35 11.30 -7.85
C ALA A 321 -3.75 11.55 -8.40
N ASP A 322 -3.85 11.99 -9.66
CA ASP A 322 -5.09 12.44 -10.27
C ASP A 322 -5.69 11.36 -11.19
N SER A 323 -5.80 10.12 -10.70
CA SER A 323 -6.42 9.02 -11.45
C SER A 323 -7.50 8.34 -10.61
N ASP A 324 -8.60 7.93 -11.26
CA ASP A 324 -9.62 7.10 -10.60
C ASP A 324 -9.18 5.63 -10.61
N LEU A 325 -9.28 4.96 -9.48
CA LEU A 325 -8.85 3.57 -9.31
C LEU A 325 -10.01 2.62 -9.56
N TYR A 326 -9.92 1.88 -10.65
CA TYR A 326 -10.78 0.73 -10.94
C TYR A 326 -10.04 -0.56 -10.64
N SER A 327 -10.67 -1.43 -9.87
CA SER A 327 -10.02 -2.62 -9.35
C SER A 327 -10.81 -3.88 -9.67
N PHE A 328 -10.10 -4.97 -9.94
CA PHE A 328 -10.66 -6.25 -10.36
C PHE A 328 -10.18 -7.39 -9.47
N GLY A 329 -11.03 -8.42 -9.35
CA GLY A 329 -10.71 -9.62 -8.60
C GLY A 329 -11.18 -9.61 -7.15
N VAL A 330 -10.95 -10.74 -6.46
CA VAL A 330 -11.38 -10.94 -5.08
C VAL A 330 -10.76 -9.88 -4.17
N SER A 331 -11.55 -9.34 -3.24
CA SER A 331 -11.16 -8.32 -2.26
C SER A 331 -10.69 -6.97 -2.79
N SER A 332 -10.66 -6.79 -4.11
CA SER A 332 -10.19 -5.59 -4.77
C SER A 332 -11.04 -4.36 -4.37
N ILE A 333 -10.42 -3.19 -4.32
CA ILE A 333 -11.04 -1.95 -3.85
C ILE A 333 -10.92 -0.89 -4.94
N SER A 334 -12.05 -0.30 -5.34
CA SER A 334 -12.07 0.85 -6.25
C SER A 334 -12.21 2.16 -5.46
N ASP A 335 -11.56 3.22 -5.95
CA ASP A 335 -11.63 4.59 -5.45
C ASP A 335 -12.03 5.51 -6.62
N LEU A 336 -13.29 5.94 -6.63
CA LEU A 336 -13.87 6.76 -7.69
C LEU A 336 -14.15 8.18 -7.20
N ASP A 337 -13.17 8.76 -6.48
CA ASP A 337 -13.22 10.07 -5.82
C ASP A 337 -14.25 10.17 -4.69
N ALA A 338 -15.55 10.17 -4.99
CA ALA A 338 -16.58 10.32 -3.96
C ALA A 338 -17.07 8.98 -3.37
N VAL A 339 -16.58 7.86 -3.89
CA VAL A 339 -17.05 6.53 -3.51
C VAL A 339 -15.91 5.53 -3.42
N TYR A 340 -15.88 4.78 -2.33
CA TYR A 340 -15.15 3.52 -2.21
C TYR A 340 -16.11 2.35 -2.37
N TYR A 341 -15.70 1.31 -3.10
CA TYR A 341 -16.36 0.02 -3.03
C TYR A 341 -15.39 -1.14 -3.17
N GLN A 342 -15.78 -2.30 -2.65
CA GLN A 342 -14.95 -3.48 -2.54
C GLN A 342 -15.66 -4.75 -2.98
N ASN A 343 -14.93 -5.57 -3.72
CA ASN A 343 -15.36 -6.91 -4.13
C ASN A 343 -15.35 -7.91 -2.96
N PRO A 344 -16.12 -9.02 -3.01
CA PRO A 344 -16.15 -10.03 -1.97
C PRO A 344 -14.75 -10.44 -1.54
N ARG A 345 -14.54 -10.51 -0.22
CA ARG A 345 -13.23 -10.86 0.34
C ARG A 345 -12.91 -12.35 0.27
N LYS A 346 -13.93 -13.19 0.05
CA LYS A 346 -13.79 -14.64 -0.10
C LYS A 346 -13.85 -15.00 -1.58
N LEU A 347 -12.94 -15.88 -2.00
CA LEU A 347 -12.82 -16.28 -3.40
C LEU A 347 -14.12 -16.90 -3.94
N MET A 348 -14.76 -17.79 -3.19
CA MET A 348 -15.98 -18.45 -3.65
C MET A 348 -17.15 -17.47 -3.80
N ASP A 349 -17.31 -16.53 -2.86
CA ASP A 349 -18.35 -15.50 -2.94
C ASP A 349 -18.14 -14.62 -4.19
N TYR A 350 -16.89 -14.28 -4.51
CA TYR A 350 -16.53 -13.56 -5.75
C TYR A 350 -16.85 -14.37 -7.00
N LEU A 351 -16.43 -15.65 -7.05
CA LEU A 351 -16.69 -16.51 -8.20
C LEU A 351 -18.20 -16.69 -8.45
N THR A 352 -18.98 -16.90 -7.38
CA THR A 352 -20.45 -17.01 -7.47
C THR A 352 -21.08 -15.70 -7.95
N ALA A 353 -20.61 -14.54 -7.50
CA ALA A 353 -21.08 -13.25 -8.00
C ALA A 353 -20.81 -13.08 -9.52
N MET A 354 -19.69 -13.62 -10.02
CA MET A 354 -19.33 -13.56 -11.43
C MET A 354 -20.03 -14.62 -12.31
N GLU A 355 -20.83 -15.52 -11.74
CA GLU A 355 -21.63 -16.48 -12.52
C GLU A 355 -22.86 -15.84 -13.19
N THR A 356 -23.34 -14.71 -12.67
CA THR A 356 -24.50 -13.98 -13.18
C THR A 356 -24.15 -12.82 -14.13
N ASP A 357 -22.86 -12.63 -14.45
CA ASP A 357 -22.34 -11.49 -15.23
C ASP A 357 -22.74 -10.12 -14.64
N GLU A 358 -22.65 -9.99 -13.31
CA GLU A 358 -22.95 -8.76 -12.57
C GLU A 358 -21.70 -8.20 -11.89
N LEU A 359 -21.66 -6.89 -11.66
CA LEU A 359 -20.55 -6.28 -10.91
C LEU A 359 -20.52 -6.83 -9.48
N PRO A 360 -19.39 -7.38 -9.01
CA PRO A 360 -19.31 -8.08 -7.74
C PRO A 360 -19.08 -7.11 -6.57
N ALA A 361 -19.77 -5.97 -6.50
CA ALA A 361 -19.62 -5.05 -5.37
C ALA A 361 -20.35 -5.58 -4.12
N SER A 362 -19.65 -5.67 -2.99
CA SER A 362 -20.17 -6.27 -1.75
C SER A 362 -20.20 -5.36 -0.52
N ARG A 363 -19.41 -4.29 -0.54
CA ARG A 363 -19.42 -3.24 0.49
C ARG A 363 -18.81 -1.96 -0.06
N GLY A 364 -19.04 -0.85 0.60
CA GLY A 364 -18.56 0.44 0.15
C GLY A 364 -19.04 1.61 1.01
N MET A 365 -18.68 2.80 0.59
CA MET A 365 -19.04 4.05 1.26
C MET A 365 -19.07 5.20 0.25
N ARG A 366 -20.10 6.03 0.37
CA ARG A 366 -20.14 7.34 -0.29
C ARG A 366 -19.64 8.39 0.69
N LEU A 367 -18.68 9.17 0.26
CA LEU A 367 -18.04 10.19 1.09
C LEU A 367 -18.92 11.44 1.14
N SER A 368 -19.08 11.97 2.35
CA SER A 368 -19.63 13.31 2.57
C SER A 368 -18.63 14.39 2.14
N ALA A 369 -19.06 15.66 2.18
CA ALA A 369 -18.15 16.79 1.96
C ALA A 369 -17.05 16.85 3.02
N ASP A 370 -17.39 16.59 4.29
CA ASP A 370 -16.43 16.51 5.40
C ASP A 370 -15.43 15.37 5.20
N ASP A 371 -15.89 14.20 4.74
CA ASP A 371 -15.01 13.07 4.46
C ASP A 371 -13.96 13.40 3.40
N ARG A 372 -14.38 14.08 2.32
CA ARG A 372 -13.48 14.48 1.22
C ARG A 372 -12.47 15.53 1.69
N LEU A 373 -12.90 16.50 2.50
CA LEU A 373 -12.02 17.50 3.10
C LEU A 373 -10.98 16.86 4.02
N ARG A 374 -11.41 16.01 4.96
CA ARG A 374 -10.50 15.32 5.89
C ARG A 374 -9.56 14.35 5.17
N ARG A 375 -10.05 13.68 4.12
CA ARG A 375 -9.20 12.87 3.23
C ARG A 375 -8.09 13.69 2.60
N ASP A 376 -8.38 14.89 2.10
CA ASP A 376 -7.35 15.76 1.53
C ASP A 376 -6.33 16.23 2.56
N VAL A 377 -6.77 16.59 3.77
CA VAL A 377 -5.86 16.93 4.88
C VAL A 377 -4.92 15.75 5.20
N ILE A 378 -5.49 14.57 5.42
CA ILE A 378 -4.72 13.36 5.75
C ILE A 378 -3.77 12.98 4.61
N ASN A 379 -4.22 13.00 3.37
CA ASN A 379 -3.40 12.65 2.21
C ASN A 379 -2.22 13.61 2.01
N ARG A 380 -2.39 14.91 2.28
CA ARG A 380 -1.32 15.91 2.18
C ARG A 380 -0.29 15.75 3.29
N LEU A 381 -0.75 15.52 4.52
CA LEU A 381 0.15 15.20 5.63
C LEU A 381 0.94 13.92 5.37
N ILE A 382 0.27 12.85 4.91
CA ILE A 382 0.91 11.57 4.57
C ILE A 382 1.85 11.69 3.37
N GLY A 383 1.43 12.38 2.31
CA GLY A 383 2.19 12.50 1.07
C GLY A 383 3.45 13.34 1.22
N HIS A 384 3.33 14.52 1.81
CA HIS A 384 4.42 15.51 1.75
C HIS A 384 4.62 16.31 3.04
N CYS A 385 4.08 15.83 4.18
CA CYS A 385 4.43 16.34 5.51
C CYS A 385 4.19 17.86 5.70
N TYR A 386 3.31 18.42 4.87
CA TYR A 386 3.04 19.85 4.79
C TYR A 386 1.57 20.06 4.44
N LEU A 387 0.91 21.00 5.10
CA LEU A 387 -0.45 21.40 4.77
C LEU A 387 -0.50 22.92 4.68
N ASP A 388 -0.81 23.44 3.49
CA ASP A 388 -1.13 24.85 3.30
C ASP A 388 -2.62 25.06 3.63
N LYS A 389 -2.94 25.89 4.61
CA LYS A 389 -4.34 26.09 5.01
C LYS A 389 -5.14 26.76 3.88
N ALA A 390 -4.56 27.75 3.20
CA ALA A 390 -5.24 28.51 2.16
C ALA A 390 -5.60 27.65 0.93
N GLU A 391 -4.79 26.63 0.62
CA GLU A 391 -5.11 25.66 -0.44
C GLU A 391 -6.39 24.86 -0.10
N LEU A 392 -6.58 24.50 1.16
CA LEU A 392 -7.75 23.73 1.62
C LEU A 392 -9.00 24.62 1.73
N GLU A 393 -8.83 25.84 2.23
CA GLU A 393 -9.88 26.87 2.26
C GLU A 393 -10.42 27.14 0.86
N THR A 394 -9.52 27.30 -0.12
CA THR A 394 -9.90 27.52 -1.53
C THR A 394 -10.59 26.31 -2.13
N LEU A 395 -10.08 25.10 -1.87
CA LEU A 395 -10.60 23.87 -2.46
C LEU A 395 -11.97 23.47 -1.91
N HIS A 396 -12.21 23.68 -0.61
CA HIS A 396 -13.40 23.21 0.09
C HIS A 396 -14.35 24.32 0.54
N GLY A 397 -13.97 25.59 0.40
CA GLY A 397 -14.81 26.73 0.76
C GLY A 397 -15.02 26.88 2.27
N ILE A 398 -13.97 26.65 3.06
CA ILE A 398 -13.97 26.74 4.53
C ILE A 398 -13.05 27.86 5.03
N GLU A 399 -13.12 28.19 6.32
CA GLU A 399 -12.05 28.88 7.06
C GLU A 399 -11.39 27.83 7.95
N PHE A 400 -10.10 27.56 7.75
CA PHE A 400 -9.47 26.34 8.23
C PHE A 400 -9.43 26.26 9.76
N ASP A 401 -9.06 27.35 10.43
CA ASP A 401 -8.88 27.35 11.88
C ASP A 401 -10.23 27.34 12.61
N ALA A 402 -11.28 27.98 12.05
CA ALA A 402 -12.64 27.81 12.55
C ALA A 402 -13.18 26.39 12.33
N TYR A 403 -12.94 25.78 11.17
CA TYR A 403 -13.47 24.45 10.86
C TYR A 403 -12.79 23.36 11.70
N PHE A 404 -11.46 23.44 11.84
CA PHE A 404 -10.63 22.42 12.51
C PHE A 404 -10.18 22.83 13.92
N GLY A 405 -10.85 23.77 14.58
CA GLY A 405 -10.44 24.27 15.89
C GLY A 405 -10.24 23.16 16.94
N ALA A 406 -11.15 22.18 16.99
CA ALA A 406 -11.03 21.04 17.90
C ALA A 406 -9.86 20.11 17.55
N GLU A 407 -9.57 19.93 16.26
CA GLU A 407 -8.45 19.13 15.78
C GLU A 407 -7.11 19.83 16.03
N LEU A 408 -7.05 21.15 15.90
CA LEU A 408 -5.87 21.95 16.24
C LEU A 408 -5.55 21.87 17.74
N GLU A 409 -6.57 21.88 18.61
CA GLU A 409 -6.39 21.62 20.06
C GLU A 409 -5.80 20.23 20.32
N LYS A 410 -6.25 19.19 19.60
CA LYS A 410 -5.67 17.83 19.69
C LYS A 410 -4.23 17.76 19.20
N LEU A 411 -3.82 18.61 18.26
CA LEU A 411 -2.46 18.66 17.73
C LEU A 411 -1.48 19.39 18.65
N GLN A 412 -1.96 20.27 19.53
CA GLN A 412 -1.11 21.10 20.38
C GLN A 412 -0.09 20.28 21.23
N PRO A 413 -0.46 19.17 21.89
CA PRO A 413 0.51 18.34 22.61
C PRO A 413 1.58 17.71 21.69
N LEU A 414 1.20 17.33 20.46
CA LEU A 414 2.14 16.79 19.48
C LEU A 414 3.12 17.88 19.00
N ALA A 415 2.66 19.13 18.90
CA ALA A 415 3.51 20.27 18.56
C ALA A 415 4.49 20.60 19.69
N GLU A 416 4.04 20.55 20.95
CA GLU A 416 4.88 20.71 22.15
C GLU A 416 5.97 19.63 22.25
N ASP A 417 5.66 18.40 21.82
CA ASP A 417 6.61 17.30 21.70
C ASP A 417 7.55 17.40 20.47
N GLY A 418 7.40 18.45 19.66
CA GLY A 418 8.23 18.74 18.48
C GLY A 418 7.96 17.80 17.29
N LEU A 419 6.78 17.20 17.20
CA LEU A 419 6.39 16.33 16.09
C LEU A 419 5.89 17.13 14.88
N LEU A 420 5.32 18.31 15.10
CA LEU A 420 4.92 19.23 14.04
C LEU A 420 5.02 20.69 14.53
N THR A 421 5.01 21.62 13.59
CA THR A 421 4.74 23.03 13.88
C THR A 421 3.33 23.38 13.39
N ILE A 422 2.61 24.12 14.23
CA ILE A 422 1.32 24.73 13.90
C ILE A 422 1.62 26.21 13.67
N GLU A 423 1.57 26.64 12.42
CA GLU A 423 1.80 28.03 12.02
C GLU A 423 0.46 28.68 11.64
N THR A 424 0.47 30.01 11.42
CA THR A 424 -0.73 30.74 11.05
C THR A 424 -1.30 30.25 9.72
N ASP A 425 -0.43 29.99 8.74
CA ASP A 425 -0.77 29.64 7.37
C ASP A 425 -0.60 28.15 7.04
N ALA A 426 0.10 27.38 7.88
CA ALA A 426 0.44 25.99 7.56
C ALA A 426 0.58 25.06 8.78
N LEU A 427 0.52 23.75 8.51
CA LEU A 427 1.02 22.71 9.41
C LEU A 427 2.25 22.06 8.76
N LYS A 428 3.35 21.90 9.52
CA LYS A 428 4.58 21.26 9.02
C LYS A 428 5.01 20.13 9.93
N VAL A 429 5.08 18.92 9.41
CA VAL A 429 5.53 17.75 10.17
C VAL A 429 7.05 17.74 10.22
N THR A 430 7.62 17.61 11.42
CA THR A 430 9.08 17.51 11.57
C THR A 430 9.58 16.13 11.15
N PRO A 431 10.87 15.94 10.86
CA PRO A 431 11.41 14.60 10.58
C PRO A 431 11.03 13.57 11.65
N ARG A 432 11.09 13.95 12.93
CA ARG A 432 10.64 13.09 14.03
C ARG A 432 9.14 12.78 13.94
N GLY A 433 8.31 13.78 13.64
CA GLY A 433 6.88 13.60 13.45
C GLY A 433 6.51 12.69 12.30
N GLN A 434 7.35 12.55 11.27
CA GLN A 434 7.10 11.62 10.16
C GLN A 434 7.03 10.17 10.64
N LEU A 435 7.77 9.81 11.68
CA LEU A 435 7.69 8.48 12.30
C LEU A 435 6.37 8.24 13.03
N LEU A 436 5.68 9.32 13.41
CA LEU A 436 4.40 9.34 14.12
C LEU A 436 3.27 9.95 13.28
N LEU A 437 3.40 9.87 11.95
CA LEU A 437 2.48 10.52 11.02
C LEU A 437 1.04 10.05 11.18
N ARG A 438 0.86 8.77 11.56
CA ARG A 438 -0.44 8.19 11.90
C ARG A 438 -1.07 8.91 13.09
N ASN A 439 -0.32 9.17 14.16
CA ASN A 439 -0.81 9.88 15.34
C ASN A 439 -1.21 11.32 15.02
N ILE A 440 -0.48 12.00 14.15
CA ILE A 440 -0.84 13.35 13.67
C ILE A 440 -2.16 13.30 12.87
N CYS A 441 -2.30 12.34 11.95
CA CYS A 441 -3.51 12.19 11.14
C CYS A 441 -4.74 11.79 11.97
N MET A 442 -4.56 11.07 13.09
CA MET A 442 -5.64 10.74 14.04
C MET A 442 -6.32 11.95 14.66
N ALA A 443 -5.68 13.13 14.69
CA ALA A 443 -6.36 14.34 15.13
C ALA A 443 -7.55 14.68 14.20
N PHE A 444 -7.42 14.41 12.90
CA PHE A 444 -8.38 14.75 11.85
C PHE A 444 -9.39 13.64 11.53
N ASP A 445 -9.31 12.47 12.16
CA ASP A 445 -10.24 11.37 11.91
C ASP A 445 -11.51 11.51 12.74
N ALA A 446 -12.64 11.72 12.05
CA ALA A 446 -13.95 11.92 12.67
C ALA A 446 -14.52 10.63 13.29
N TYR A 447 -14.07 9.45 12.84
CA TYR A 447 -14.64 8.15 13.19
C TYR A 447 -13.95 7.46 14.39
N LEU A 448 -12.81 7.97 14.84
CA LEU A 448 -12.10 7.38 15.98
C LEU A 448 -12.86 7.47 17.31
N GLY A 449 -13.63 8.54 17.52
CA GLY A 449 -14.37 8.80 18.75
C GLY A 449 -15.65 7.98 18.93
N GLU A 450 -16.15 7.35 17.87
CA GLU A 450 -17.44 6.62 17.86
C GLU A 450 -17.30 5.14 18.25
N GLN A 451 -16.15 4.74 18.81
CA GLN A 451 -15.82 3.33 19.01
C GLN A 451 -16.39 2.75 20.31
N VAL A 452 -16.94 1.54 20.20
CA VAL A 452 -17.36 0.72 21.34
C VAL A 452 -16.13 0.28 22.14
N PRO A 453 -16.07 0.53 23.46
CA PRO A 453 -14.96 0.08 24.30
C PRO A 453 -14.72 -1.44 24.19
N GLY A 454 -13.47 -1.85 23.94
CA GLY A 454 -13.05 -3.26 23.93
C GLY A 454 -12.88 -3.93 22.56
N THR A 455 -13.29 -3.28 21.45
CA THR A 455 -13.04 -3.83 20.10
C THR A 455 -11.63 -3.47 19.60
N ARG A 456 -10.76 -4.48 19.39
CA ARG A 456 -9.45 -4.29 18.74
C ARG A 456 -9.61 -4.21 17.21
N LYS A 457 -9.97 -3.04 16.69
CA LYS A 457 -10.12 -2.79 15.24
C LYS A 457 -8.80 -2.54 14.51
N PHE A 458 -7.84 -1.85 15.15
CA PHE A 458 -6.61 -1.38 14.51
C PHE A 458 -5.34 -1.96 15.15
N SER A 459 -4.26 -2.01 14.37
CA SER A 459 -2.91 -2.31 14.86
C SER A 459 -2.32 -1.10 15.60
N ARG A 460 -1.22 -1.32 16.32
CA ARG A 460 -0.48 -0.23 16.96
C ARG A 460 0.19 0.71 15.94
N THR A 461 0.37 1.97 16.33
CA THR A 461 0.98 3.05 15.54
C THR A 461 2.50 3.05 15.52
N LEU A 462 3.13 2.17 16.31
CA LEU A 462 4.57 1.93 16.34
C LEU A 462 4.90 0.44 16.25
#